data_AF-A0A7S2KL37-F1
#
_entry.id   AF-A0A7S2KL37-F1
#
_cell.length_a   1.000
_cell.length_b   1.000
_cell.length_c   1.000
_cell.angle_alpha   90.00
_cell.angle_beta   90.00
_cell.angle_gamma   90.00
#
_symmetry.space_group_name_H-M   'P 1'
#
loop_
_entity.id
_entity.type
_entity.pdbx_description
1 polymer ?
#
loop_
_entity_poly.entity_id
_entity_poly.type
_entity_poly.pdbx_seq_one_letter_code
_entity_poly.pdbx_strand_id
1 'polypeptide(L)'
;SFPTKSVLHIVEKFAASDIRKEDAMELYQIAADCLEKKRYKDKMYIESLRDGTFGFHGRPLLWLWRFSSRQKKVEIDNEGNGKGKDAINWQDEFQDTNKPLVV
;
A
#
# COMPACT_ATOMS: atom_id res chain seq x y z
N SER A 1 17.01 1.05 10.53
CA SER A 1 15.92 0.06 10.68
C SER A 1 14.94 0.24 9.54
N PHE A 2 14.61 -0.81 8.79
CA PHE A 2 13.66 -0.74 7.66
C PHE A 2 12.23 -0.49 8.18
N PRO A 3 11.47 0.51 7.67
CA PRO A 3 10.12 0.80 8.19
C PRO A 3 9.11 -0.33 7.92
N THR A 4 8.19 -0.58 8.85
CA THR A 4 7.07 -1.54 8.66
C THR A 4 6.29 -1.22 7.39
N LYS A 5 6.06 0.07 7.12
CA LYS A 5 5.38 0.55 5.91
C LYS A 5 6.06 0.08 4.62
N SER A 6 7.38 -0.05 4.62
CA SER A 6 8.13 -0.50 3.45
C SER A 6 7.93 -1.99 3.18
N VAL A 7 7.82 -2.82 4.23
CA VAL A 7 7.50 -4.26 4.11
C VAL A 7 6.12 -4.44 3.48
N LEU A 8 5.12 -3.73 4.01
CA LEU A 8 3.74 -3.75 3.48
C LEU A 8 3.70 -3.36 2.00
N HIS A 9 4.40 -2.30 1.62
CA HIS A 9 4.43 -1.85 0.22
C HIS A 9 5.08 -2.86 -0.72
N ILE A 10 6.10 -3.61 -0.28
CA ILE A 10 6.74 -4.64 -1.12
C ILE A 10 5.77 -5.80 -1.34
N VAL A 11 5.19 -6.31 -0.26
CA VAL A 11 4.22 -7.42 -0.29
C VAL A 11 3.04 -7.10 -1.19
N GLU A 12 2.46 -5.91 -1.02
CA GLU A 12 1.35 -5.43 -1.85
C GLU A 12 1.79 -5.41 -3.35
N LYS A 13 3.02 -4.97 -3.69
CA LYS A 13 3.52 -4.84 -5.07
C LYS A 13 3.73 -6.19 -5.74
N PHE A 14 4.23 -7.15 -4.96
CA PHE A 14 4.38 -8.52 -5.42
C PHE A 14 3.03 -9.15 -5.73
N ALA A 15 2.05 -8.98 -4.84
CA ALA A 15 0.67 -9.39 -5.14
C ALA A 15 0.17 -8.71 -6.42
N ALA A 16 0.41 -7.40 -6.59
CA ALA A 16 0.00 -6.57 -7.75
C ALA A 16 0.55 -7.00 -9.10
N SER A 17 1.64 -7.76 -9.10
CA SER A 17 2.33 -8.14 -10.33
C SER A 17 1.86 -9.48 -10.88
N ASP A 18 0.72 -10.01 -10.38
CA ASP A 18 0.19 -11.33 -10.73
C ASP A 18 1.20 -12.47 -10.52
N ILE A 19 2.11 -12.27 -9.55
CA ILE A 19 3.07 -13.30 -9.17
C ILE A 19 2.28 -14.36 -8.41
N ARG A 20 2.32 -15.58 -8.94
CA ARG A 20 1.58 -16.71 -8.37
C ARG A 20 2.06 -17.01 -6.95
N LYS A 21 1.17 -17.57 -6.15
CA LYS A 21 1.39 -17.87 -4.73
C LYS A 21 2.69 -18.65 -4.51
N GLU A 22 2.97 -19.64 -5.35
CA GLU A 22 4.14 -20.51 -5.23
C GLU A 22 5.44 -19.72 -5.37
N ASP A 23 5.45 -18.75 -6.28
CA ASP A 23 6.60 -17.90 -6.59
C ASP A 23 6.78 -16.75 -5.56
N ALA A 24 5.71 -16.39 -4.83
CA ALA A 24 5.71 -15.32 -3.82
C ALA A 24 5.78 -15.81 -2.36
N MET A 25 5.66 -17.12 -2.13
CA MET A 25 5.48 -17.68 -0.77
C MET A 25 6.66 -17.38 0.16
N GLU A 26 7.90 -17.54 -0.34
CA GLU A 26 9.10 -17.24 0.43
C GLU A 26 9.14 -15.76 0.85
N LEU A 27 8.77 -14.86 -0.06
CA LEU A 27 8.70 -13.42 0.23
C LEU A 27 7.64 -13.11 1.29
N TYR A 28 6.47 -13.74 1.23
CA TYR A 28 5.42 -13.55 2.24
C TYR A 28 5.83 -14.07 3.61
N GLN A 29 6.54 -15.20 3.68
CA GLN A 29 7.08 -15.72 4.95
C GLN A 29 8.12 -14.76 5.56
N ILE A 30 9.07 -14.27 4.74
CA ILE A 30 10.06 -13.28 5.19
C ILE A 30 9.39 -12.00 5.67
N ALA A 31 8.35 -11.55 4.96
CA ALA A 31 7.59 -10.38 5.36
C ALA A 31 6.85 -10.59 6.68
N ALA A 32 6.22 -11.75 6.88
CA ALA A 32 5.55 -12.13 8.12
C ALA A 32 6.53 -12.08 9.31
N ASP A 33 7.71 -12.68 9.17
CA ASP A 33 8.76 -12.68 10.20
C ASP A 33 9.25 -11.26 10.52
N CYS A 34 9.39 -10.42 9.49
CA CYS A 34 9.76 -9.01 9.67
C CYS A 34 8.70 -8.23 10.45
N LEU A 35 7.42 -8.44 10.14
CA LEU A 35 6.29 -7.77 10.79
C LEU A 35 6.13 -8.24 12.24
N GLU A 36 6.31 -9.53 12.51
CA GLU A 36 6.25 -10.11 13.84
C GLU A 36 7.37 -9.58 14.74
N LYS A 37 8.63 -9.58 14.25
CA LYS A 37 9.78 -8.96 14.95
C LYS A 37 9.54 -7.47 15.26
N LYS A 38 8.76 -6.79 14.44
CA LYS A 38 8.39 -5.38 14.59
C LYS A 38 7.11 -5.16 15.39
N ARG A 39 6.50 -6.22 15.94
CA ARG A 39 5.24 -6.18 16.71
C ARG A 39 4.12 -5.46 15.94
N TYR A 40 4.00 -5.76 14.65
CA TYR A 40 2.89 -5.24 13.85
C TYR A 40 1.55 -5.66 14.45
N LYS A 41 0.59 -4.74 14.46
CA LYS A 41 -0.64 -4.87 15.28
C LYS A 41 -1.64 -5.87 14.70
N ASP A 42 -1.65 -6.01 13.37
CA ASP A 42 -2.61 -6.86 12.68
C ASP A 42 -2.05 -8.28 12.55
N LYS A 43 -2.52 -9.16 13.44
CA LYS A 43 -2.13 -10.58 13.45
C LYS A 43 -2.75 -11.36 12.30
N MET A 44 -3.99 -11.04 11.91
CA MET A 44 -4.66 -11.70 10.80
C MET A 44 -3.92 -11.43 9.49
N TYR A 45 -3.39 -10.21 9.32
CA TYR A 45 -2.51 -9.89 8.19
C TYR A 45 -1.25 -10.76 8.18
N ILE A 46 -0.58 -10.93 9.33
CA ILE A 46 0.62 -11.78 9.43
C ILE A 46 0.27 -13.25 9.10
N GLU A 47 -0.85 -13.76 9.62
CA GLU A 47 -1.33 -15.12 9.33
C GLU A 47 -1.65 -15.30 7.84
N SER A 48 -2.30 -14.32 7.21
CA SER A 48 -2.60 -14.35 5.76
C SER A 48 -1.33 -14.43 4.90
N LEU A 49 -0.24 -13.81 5.35
CA LEU A 49 1.07 -13.93 4.70
C LEU A 49 1.70 -15.31 4.91
N ARG A 50 1.55 -15.91 6.09
CA ARG A 50 2.09 -17.25 6.38
C ARG A 50 1.37 -18.32 5.57
N ASP A 51 0.06 -18.20 5.44
CA ASP A 51 -0.77 -19.18 4.74
C ASP A 51 -0.83 -18.92 3.22
N GLY A 52 -0.26 -17.80 2.76
CA GLY A 52 -0.28 -17.34 1.38
C GLY A 52 -1.72 -17.16 0.86
N THR A 53 -2.64 -16.81 1.75
CA THR A 53 -4.01 -16.40 1.44
C THR A 53 -4.10 -14.88 1.30
N PHE A 54 -2.98 -14.18 1.54
CA PHE A 54 -2.83 -12.76 1.32
C PHE A 54 -3.30 -12.39 -0.10
N GLY A 55 -4.26 -11.47 -0.14
CA GLY A 55 -4.93 -11.05 -1.36
C GLY A 55 -4.94 -9.54 -1.51
N PHE A 56 -5.54 -9.10 -2.61
CA PHE A 56 -5.59 -7.69 -2.94
C PHE A 56 -6.51 -6.87 -2.06
N HIS A 57 -5.93 -6.16 -1.09
CA HIS A 57 -6.66 -5.20 -0.27
C HIS A 57 -6.50 -3.77 -0.84
N GLY A 58 -7.43 -3.35 -1.71
CA GLY A 58 -7.76 -1.94 -2.09
C GLY A 58 -6.71 -1.08 -2.81
N ARG A 59 -5.44 -1.11 -2.40
CA ARG A 59 -4.31 -0.35 -2.96
C ARG A 59 -3.85 -0.70 -4.38
N PRO A 60 -4.08 -1.91 -4.92
CA PRO A 60 -3.72 -2.23 -6.30
C PRO A 60 -4.43 -1.32 -7.30
N LEU A 61 -5.70 -0.98 -7.05
CA LEU A 61 -6.45 -0.01 -7.85
C LEU A 61 -5.79 1.38 -7.79
N LEU A 62 -5.32 1.81 -6.62
CA LEU A 62 -4.59 3.07 -6.45
C LEU A 62 -3.26 3.06 -7.22
N TRP A 63 -2.57 1.93 -7.28
CA TRP A 63 -1.32 1.82 -8.04
C TRP A 63 -1.54 1.73 -9.54
N LEU A 64 -2.54 0.98 -9.97
CA LEU A 64 -2.97 0.93 -11.35
C LEU A 64 -3.38 2.33 -11.82
N TRP A 65 -4.14 3.07 -10.99
CA TRP A 65 -4.49 4.46 -11.24
C TRP A 65 -3.27 5.39 -11.30
N ARG A 66 -2.33 5.29 -10.35
CA ARG A 66 -1.09 6.09 -10.39
C ARG A 66 -0.25 5.80 -11.63
N PHE A 67 -0.17 4.53 -12.01
CA PHE A 67 0.55 4.08 -13.19
C PHE A 67 -0.13 4.56 -14.48
N SER A 68 -1.45 4.38 -14.60
CA SER A 68 -2.24 4.81 -15.76
C SER A 68 -2.22 6.32 -15.95
N SER A 69 -2.27 7.06 -14.84
CA SER A 69 -2.40 8.52 -14.86
C SER A 69 -1.05 9.26 -14.87
N ARG A 70 0.09 8.54 -14.84
CA ARG A 70 1.46 9.10 -14.76
C ARG A 70 1.62 10.19 -13.69
N GLN A 71 0.82 10.09 -12.62
CA GLN A 71 0.73 11.12 -11.59
C GLN A 71 2.04 11.18 -10.81
N LYS A 72 2.63 12.38 -10.69
CA LYS A 72 3.73 12.60 -9.75
C LYS A 72 3.23 12.31 -8.33
N LYS A 73 4.10 11.74 -7.50
CA LYS A 73 3.82 11.54 -6.08
C LYS A 73 3.53 12.92 -5.48
N VAL A 74 2.37 13.11 -4.84
CA VAL A 74 2.10 14.33 -4.08
C VAL A 74 3.17 14.48 -3.00
N GLU A 75 4.01 15.48 -3.16
CA GLU A 75 4.96 15.93 -2.15
C GLU A 75 4.15 16.76 -1.17
N ILE A 76 3.81 16.17 -0.03
CA ILE A 76 3.26 16.95 1.08
C ILE A 76 4.46 17.66 1.67
N ASP A 77 4.63 18.93 1.33
CA ASP A 77 5.59 19.81 1.97
C ASP A 77 5.31 19.83 3.47
N ASN A 78 6.24 19.27 4.23
CA ASN A 78 6.28 19.35 5.69
C ASN A 78 6.85 20.72 6.13
N GLU A 79 6.51 21.80 5.43
CA GLU A 79 6.80 23.16 5.88
C GLU A 79 5.55 23.75 6.53
N GLY A 80 5.67 23.98 7.83
CA GLY A 80 4.54 24.28 8.69
C GLY A 80 3.87 25.60 8.35
N ASN A 81 2.55 25.60 8.31
CA ASN A 81 1.76 26.47 9.15
C ASN A 81 0.33 25.94 9.27
N GLY A 82 -0.26 26.06 10.45
CA GLY A 82 -1.49 25.37 10.82
C GLY A 82 -2.71 25.77 10.00
N LYS A 83 -3.49 24.77 9.57
CA LYS A 83 -4.96 24.66 9.70
C LYS A 83 -5.40 23.31 9.14
N GLY A 84 -6.09 22.52 9.96
CA GLY A 84 -6.87 21.34 9.55
C GLY A 84 -6.07 20.16 8.99
N LYS A 85 -5.79 19.15 9.84
CA LYS A 85 -5.51 17.80 9.36
C LYS A 85 -6.83 17.16 8.93
N ASP A 86 -7.43 17.65 7.84
CA ASP A 86 -8.44 16.86 7.16
C ASP A 86 -7.68 15.78 6.41
N ALA A 87 -7.73 14.57 6.96
CA ALA A 87 -7.21 13.40 6.27
C ALA A 87 -7.89 13.36 4.90
N ILE A 88 -7.10 13.54 3.83
CA ILE A 88 -7.60 13.50 2.45
C ILE A 88 -8.44 12.24 2.30
N ASN A 89 -9.75 12.41 2.10
CA ASN A 89 -10.65 11.31 1.84
C ASN A 89 -10.48 10.90 0.38
N TRP A 90 -9.56 9.96 0.16
CA TRP A 90 -9.22 9.49 -1.18
C TRP A 90 -10.41 8.85 -1.89
N GLN A 91 -11.42 8.32 -1.18
CA GLN A 91 -12.64 7.84 -1.83
C GLN A 91 -13.39 8.97 -2.54
N ASP A 92 -13.47 10.16 -1.95
CA ASP A 92 -14.21 11.29 -2.52
C ASP A 92 -13.44 11.95 -3.68
N GLU A 93 -12.12 11.98 -3.59
CA GLU A 93 -11.24 12.53 -4.64
C GLU A 93 -11.27 11.68 -5.92
N PHE A 94 -11.44 10.36 -5.79
CA PHE A 94 -11.45 9.43 -6.92
C PHE A 94 -12.84 9.03 -7.41
N GLN A 95 -13.91 9.56 -6.82
CA GLN A 95 -15.28 9.31 -7.29
C GLN A 95 -15.65 10.14 -8.52
N ASP A 96 -15.05 11.32 -8.71
CA ASP A 96 -15.41 12.23 -9.80
C ASP A 96 -14.45 12.08 -10.99
N THR A 97 -14.88 11.29 -11.99
CA THR A 97 -14.11 11.04 -13.22
C THR A 97 -14.12 12.22 -14.20
N ASN A 98 -14.90 13.27 -13.93
CA ASN A 98 -15.03 14.43 -14.83
C ASN A 98 -14.09 15.57 -14.45
N LYS A 99 -13.45 15.52 -13.28
CA LYS A 99 -12.47 16.53 -12.88
C LYS A 99 -11.15 16.32 -13.63
N PRO A 100 -10.70 17.30 -14.41
CA PRO A 100 -9.37 17.25 -15.00
C PRO A 100 -8.32 17.33 -13.87
N LEU A 101 -7.46 16.33 -13.82
CA LEU A 101 -6.43 16.23 -12.80
C LEU A 101 -5.43 17.39 -12.96
N VAL A 102 -5.26 18.17 -11.89
CA VAL A 102 -4.30 19.27 -11.83
C VAL A 102 -2.89 18.68 -11.97
N VAL A 103 -2.15 19.16 -12.98
CA VAL A 103 -0.80 18.75 -13.39
C VAL A 103 0.27 19.49 -12.60
#